data_AF-A0A437BZW9-F1
#
_entry.id   AF-A0A437BZW9-F1
#
_cell.length_a   1.000
_cell.length_b   1.000
_cell.length_c   1.000
_cell.angle_alpha   90.00
_cell.angle_beta   90.00
_cell.angle_gamma   90.00
#
_symmetry.space_group_name_H-M   'P 1'
#
loop_
_entity.id
_entity.type
_entity.pdbx_description
1 polymer ?
#
loop_
_entity_poly.entity_id
_entity_poly.type
_entity_poly.pdbx_seq_one_letter_code
_entity_poly.pdbx_strand_id
1 'polypeptide(L)'
;MDLMVLVLHRVDQQSSETPSGPSVQQLDSIFLLLEDNIVTFVKKELKKIQKLLSQREDEEEDEDEEQRSSRESVMKMTENFLRRMKQEELADRLQSRSPAAVCRHKVQSGLKKKFQCVFEGMAKAGNPTLLNEIYTELYITEGGTGELNEEHETEWL
;
A
#
# COMPACT_ATOMS: atom_id res chain seq x y z
N MET A 1 74.60 13.16 -21.39
CA MET A 1 73.84 12.12 -20.66
C MET A 1 73.07 12.85 -19.58
N ASP A 2 71.89 13.36 -19.94
CA ASP A 2 71.07 14.14 -19.01
C ASP A 2 69.89 13.33 -18.54
N LEU A 3 69.68 13.36 -17.23
CA LEU A 3 68.62 12.73 -16.44
C LEU A 3 67.18 13.06 -16.90
N MET A 4 67.02 13.86 -17.96
CA MET A 4 65.73 14.33 -18.47
C MET A 4 64.98 13.27 -19.30
N VAL A 5 65.61 12.14 -19.64
CA VAL A 5 64.93 11.01 -20.32
C VAL A 5 64.25 10.05 -19.32
N LEU A 6 64.62 10.08 -18.03
CA LEU A 6 64.05 9.17 -17.04
C LEU A 6 62.71 9.63 -16.43
N VAL A 7 62.28 10.87 -16.69
CA VAL A 7 61.02 11.40 -16.15
C VAL A 7 59.87 11.33 -17.16
N LEU A 8 60.15 11.14 -18.45
CA LEU A 8 59.11 11.06 -19.50
C LEU A 8 58.64 9.63 -19.85
N HIS A 9 59.13 8.60 -19.13
CA HIS A 9 58.65 7.22 -19.29
C HIS A 9 58.01 6.65 -18.02
N ARG A 10 57.48 7.50 -17.13
CA ARG A 10 56.84 7.04 -15.89
C ARG A 10 55.58 7.78 -15.46
N VAL A 11 54.88 8.39 -16.41
CA VAL A 11 53.52 8.92 -16.20
C VAL A 11 52.55 8.30 -17.20
N ASP A 12 52.63 6.97 -17.34
CA ASP A 12 51.61 6.18 -18.02
C ASP A 12 51.34 4.89 -17.23
N GLN A 13 51.09 5.03 -15.93
CA GLN A 13 50.39 3.99 -15.16
C GLN A 13 49.93 4.53 -13.80
N GLN A 14 48.65 4.88 -13.70
CA GLN A 14 47.73 4.55 -12.59
C GLN A 14 46.43 5.33 -12.85
N SER A 15 45.58 4.75 -13.70
CA SER A 15 44.40 4.01 -13.25
C SER A 15 43.27 4.97 -12.88
N SER A 16 42.61 5.50 -13.91
CA SER A 16 41.23 5.89 -13.81
C SER A 16 40.41 4.62 -13.58
N GLU A 17 40.18 4.25 -12.32
CA GLU A 17 39.14 3.28 -11.97
C GLU A 17 37.78 3.90 -12.31
N THR A 18 37.41 3.77 -13.58
CA THR A 18 36.00 3.78 -13.96
C THR A 18 35.48 2.42 -13.50
N PRO A 19 34.40 2.31 -12.70
CA PRO A 19 33.89 1.00 -12.33
C PRO A 19 33.41 0.33 -13.61
N SER A 20 34.25 -0.57 -14.15
CA SER A 20 33.88 -1.42 -15.28
C SER A 20 32.65 -2.18 -14.85
N GLY A 21 31.53 -1.95 -15.54
CA GLY A 21 30.30 -2.68 -15.30
C GLY A 21 30.52 -4.19 -15.34
N PRO A 22 29.61 -4.98 -14.74
CA PRO A 22 29.72 -6.43 -14.72
C PRO A 22 29.84 -6.97 -16.15
N SER A 23 30.74 -7.93 -16.36
CA SER A 23 30.89 -8.61 -17.65
C SER A 23 29.62 -9.39 -18.00
N VAL A 24 29.38 -9.65 -19.29
CA VAL A 24 28.19 -10.39 -19.77
C VAL A 24 28.06 -11.76 -19.07
N GLN A 25 29.18 -12.48 -18.90
CA GLN A 25 29.19 -13.77 -18.19
C GLN A 25 28.87 -13.65 -16.69
N GLN A 26 29.26 -12.54 -16.06
CA GLN A 26 28.87 -12.25 -14.67
C GLN A 26 27.38 -11.90 -14.57
N LEU A 27 26.83 -11.17 -15.54
CA LEU A 27 25.40 -10.88 -15.59
C LEU A 27 24.56 -12.15 -15.72
N ASP A 28 24.92 -13.07 -16.63
CA ASP A 28 24.21 -14.34 -16.80
C ASP A 28 24.19 -15.15 -15.50
N SER A 29 25.33 -15.20 -14.80
CA SER A 29 25.46 -15.90 -13.52
C SER A 29 24.61 -15.25 -12.42
N ILE A 30 24.56 -13.91 -12.37
CA ILE A 30 23.75 -13.16 -11.42
C ILE A 30 22.25 -13.39 -11.69
N PHE A 31 21.82 -13.33 -12.95
CA PHE A 31 20.42 -13.53 -13.32
C PHE A 31 19.95 -14.95 -13.06
N LEU A 32 20.80 -15.96 -13.30
CA LEU A 32 20.49 -17.35 -12.97
C LEU A 32 20.20 -17.52 -11.46
N LEU A 33 21.05 -16.94 -10.60
CA LEU A 33 20.85 -16.97 -9.15
C LEU A 33 19.61 -16.16 -8.73
N LEU A 34 19.38 -15.01 -9.36
CA LEU A 34 18.22 -14.17 -9.11
C LEU A 34 16.91 -14.90 -9.46
N GLU A 35 16.87 -15.59 -10.60
CA GLU A 35 15.73 -16.40 -11.03
C GLU A 35 15.41 -17.49 -10.02
N ASP A 36 16.41 -18.25 -9.57
CA ASP A 36 16.21 -19.32 -8.59
C ASP A 36 15.66 -18.76 -7.25
N ASN A 37 16.20 -17.63 -6.80
CA ASN A 37 15.74 -16.93 -5.60
C ASN A 37 14.29 -16.44 -5.74
N ILE A 38 13.95 -15.78 -6.86
CA ILE A 38 12.59 -15.29 -7.13
C ILE A 38 11.62 -16.47 -7.23
N VAL A 39 11.96 -17.52 -7.97
CA VAL A 39 11.12 -18.71 -8.13
C VAL A 39 10.87 -19.36 -6.77
N THR A 40 11.90 -19.49 -5.94
CA THR A 40 11.79 -20.05 -4.59
C THR A 40 10.89 -19.20 -3.71
N PHE A 41 11.09 -17.88 -3.71
CA PHE A 41 10.26 -16.93 -2.97
C PHE A 41 8.80 -16.96 -3.41
N VAL A 42 8.53 -16.83 -4.71
CA VAL A 42 7.17 -16.84 -5.27
C VAL A 42 6.48 -18.18 -4.99
N LYS A 43 7.19 -19.32 -5.10
CA LYS A 43 6.64 -20.63 -4.73
C LYS A 43 6.25 -20.69 -3.24
N LYS A 44 7.07 -20.13 -2.35
CA LYS A 44 6.77 -20.06 -0.91
C LYS A 44 5.51 -19.22 -0.67
N GLU A 45 5.43 -18.04 -1.25
CA GLU A 45 4.29 -17.13 -1.09
C GLU A 45 2.99 -17.68 -1.71
N LEU A 46 3.04 -18.33 -2.88
CA LEU A 46 1.88 -18.99 -3.47
C LEU A 46 1.31 -20.10 -2.58
N LYS A 47 2.17 -20.87 -1.88
CA LYS A 47 1.71 -21.86 -0.90
C LYS A 47 0.99 -21.20 0.28
N LYS A 48 1.47 -20.05 0.76
CA LYS A 48 0.79 -19.27 1.80
C LYS A 48 -0.56 -18.75 1.31
N ILE A 49 -0.63 -18.20 0.09
CA ILE A 49 -1.89 -17.76 -0.53
C ILE A 49 -2.88 -18.92 -0.64
N GLN A 50 -2.42 -20.10 -1.09
CA GLN A 50 -3.27 -21.29 -1.17
C GLN A 50 -3.83 -21.69 0.19
N LYS A 51 -3.01 -21.70 1.24
CA LYS A 51 -3.45 -21.94 2.62
C LYS A 51 -4.49 -20.91 3.08
N LEU A 52 -4.19 -19.63 2.84
CA LEU A 52 -5.06 -18.51 3.17
C LEU A 52 -6.42 -18.62 2.45
N LEU A 53 -6.47 -19.11 1.22
CA LEU A 53 -7.73 -19.34 0.51
C LEU A 53 -8.50 -20.57 1.04
N SER A 54 -7.80 -21.55 1.61
CA SER A 54 -8.35 -22.84 2.05
C SER A 54 -8.93 -22.85 3.48
N GLN A 55 -9.11 -21.69 4.13
CA GLN A 55 -9.69 -21.55 5.48
C GLN A 55 -8.92 -22.24 6.63
N ARG A 56 -7.59 -22.34 6.55
CA ARG A 56 -6.78 -22.60 7.76
C ARG A 56 -6.19 -21.27 8.21
N GLU A 57 -6.69 -20.75 9.33
CA GLU A 57 -6.07 -19.64 10.04
C GLU A 57 -4.78 -20.18 10.64
N ASP A 58 -3.65 -19.94 9.97
CA ASP A 58 -2.33 -20.15 10.55
C ASP A 58 -1.90 -18.84 11.23
N GLU A 59 -1.19 -18.96 12.36
CA GLU A 59 -0.60 -17.85 13.11
C GLU A 59 0.29 -16.99 12.21
N GLU A 60 0.21 -15.67 12.34
CA GLU A 60 1.10 -14.77 11.60
C GLU A 60 2.54 -15.01 12.05
N GLU A 61 3.38 -15.54 11.16
CA GLU A 61 4.83 -15.52 11.35
C GLU A 61 5.27 -14.04 11.42
N ASP A 62 6.07 -13.68 12.43
CA ASP A 62 6.72 -12.36 12.51
C ASP A 62 7.58 -12.17 11.24
N GLU A 63 7.03 -11.46 10.26
CA GLU A 63 7.70 -11.13 9.00
C GLU A 63 8.25 -9.70 9.06
N ASP A 64 9.50 -9.52 8.65
CA ASP A 64 10.11 -8.19 8.49
C ASP A 64 9.35 -7.36 7.44
N GLU A 65 9.28 -6.03 7.63
CA GLU A 65 8.48 -5.11 6.80
C GLU A 65 8.84 -5.14 5.31
N GLU A 66 10.12 -5.34 4.97
CA GLU A 66 10.56 -5.45 3.57
C GLU A 66 9.98 -6.71 2.89
N GLN A 67 9.88 -7.81 3.64
CA GLN A 67 9.28 -9.04 3.16
C GLN A 67 7.75 -8.88 2.97
N ARG A 68 7.12 -8.03 3.79
CA ARG A 68 5.69 -7.71 3.69
C ARG A 68 5.33 -7.03 2.35
N SER A 69 6.14 -6.08 1.91
CA SER A 69 5.94 -5.39 0.61
C SER A 69 6.07 -6.35 -0.59
N SER A 70 7.07 -7.23 -0.53
CA SER A 70 7.28 -8.26 -1.57
C SER A 70 6.11 -9.25 -1.62
N ARG A 71 5.60 -9.69 -0.47
CA ARG A 71 4.41 -10.54 -0.36
C ARG A 71 3.16 -9.88 -0.94
N GLU A 72 2.92 -8.59 -0.65
CA GLU A 72 1.79 -7.86 -1.23
C GLU A 72 1.86 -7.82 -2.76
N SER A 73 3.06 -7.65 -3.31
CA SER A 73 3.30 -7.68 -4.76
C SER A 73 2.97 -9.05 -5.36
N VAL A 74 3.36 -10.14 -4.70
CA VAL A 74 3.01 -11.51 -5.14
C VAL A 74 1.50 -11.75 -5.06
N MET A 75 0.82 -11.26 -4.02
CA MET A 75 -0.65 -11.32 -3.92
C MET A 75 -1.34 -10.60 -5.08
N LYS A 76 -0.91 -9.38 -5.42
CA LYS A 76 -1.45 -8.60 -6.56
C LYS A 76 -1.21 -9.31 -7.90
N MET A 77 -0.01 -9.86 -8.11
CA MET A 77 0.27 -10.66 -9.30
C MET A 77 -0.64 -11.89 -9.36
N THR A 78 -0.81 -12.58 -8.23
CA THR A 78 -1.67 -13.77 -8.15
C THR A 78 -3.12 -13.43 -8.47
N GLU A 79 -3.66 -12.35 -7.93
CA GLU A 79 -5.00 -11.83 -8.27
C GLU A 79 -5.13 -11.60 -9.78
N ASN A 80 -4.18 -10.88 -10.38
CA ASN A 80 -4.19 -10.61 -11.82
C ASN A 80 -4.18 -11.89 -12.66
N PHE A 81 -3.38 -12.90 -12.28
CA PHE A 81 -3.36 -14.18 -12.97
C PHE A 81 -4.67 -14.96 -12.80
N LEU A 82 -5.28 -14.96 -11.60
CA LEU A 82 -6.58 -15.58 -11.37
C LEU A 82 -7.65 -14.97 -12.28
N ARG A 83 -7.70 -13.65 -12.41
CA ARG A 83 -8.63 -12.96 -13.34
C ARG A 83 -8.36 -13.32 -14.80
N ARG A 84 -7.10 -13.36 -15.23
CA ARG A 84 -6.72 -13.82 -16.59
C ARG A 84 -7.13 -15.27 -16.86
N MET A 85 -7.11 -16.12 -15.82
CA MET A 85 -7.58 -17.49 -15.86
C MET A 85 -9.11 -17.64 -15.73
N LYS A 86 -9.86 -16.53 -15.67
CA LYS A 86 -11.32 -16.48 -15.43
C LYS A 86 -11.76 -17.09 -14.10
N GLN A 87 -10.88 -17.09 -13.10
CA GLN A 87 -11.16 -17.54 -11.73
C GLN A 87 -11.56 -16.36 -10.85
N GLU A 88 -12.67 -15.69 -11.19
CA GLU A 88 -13.09 -14.45 -10.52
C GLU A 88 -13.41 -14.65 -9.04
N GLU A 89 -14.09 -15.75 -8.68
CA GLU A 89 -14.42 -16.03 -7.27
C GLU A 89 -13.15 -16.15 -6.40
N LEU A 90 -12.10 -16.79 -6.92
CA LEU A 90 -10.83 -16.92 -6.21
C LEU A 90 -10.09 -15.58 -6.12
N ALA A 91 -10.14 -14.75 -7.17
CA ALA A 91 -9.54 -13.42 -7.17
C ALA A 91 -10.23 -12.52 -6.12
N ASP A 92 -11.56 -12.51 -6.08
CA ASP A 92 -12.33 -11.71 -5.14
C ASP A 92 -12.15 -12.20 -3.69
N ARG A 93 -12.09 -13.52 -3.48
CA ARG A 93 -11.76 -14.09 -2.18
C ARG A 93 -10.36 -13.70 -1.72
N LEU A 94 -9.37 -13.74 -2.60
CA LEU A 94 -8.01 -13.32 -2.27
C LEU A 94 -7.96 -11.84 -1.88
N GLN A 95 -8.62 -10.99 -2.65
CA GLN A 95 -8.70 -9.54 -2.39
C GLN A 95 -9.34 -9.24 -1.03
N SER A 96 -10.45 -9.92 -0.70
CA SER A 96 -11.15 -9.77 0.58
C SER A 96 -10.29 -10.15 1.80
N ARG A 97 -9.34 -11.07 1.62
CA ARG A 97 -8.43 -11.55 2.66
C ARG A 97 -7.09 -10.80 2.69
N SER A 98 -6.89 -9.84 1.80
CA SER A 98 -5.67 -9.03 1.82
C SER A 98 -5.57 -8.24 3.14
N PRO A 99 -4.36 -8.05 3.70
CA PRO A 99 -4.18 -7.32 4.95
C PRO A 99 -4.78 -5.91 4.92
N ALA A 100 -4.69 -5.23 3.77
CA ALA A 100 -5.28 -3.91 3.56
C ALA A 100 -6.82 -3.95 3.64
N ALA A 101 -7.46 -4.93 3.00
CA ALA A 101 -8.91 -5.10 3.06
C ALA A 101 -9.39 -5.45 4.48
N VAL A 102 -8.69 -6.35 5.17
CA VAL A 102 -9.00 -6.74 6.56
C VAL A 102 -8.84 -5.54 7.50
N CYS A 103 -7.75 -4.78 7.38
CA CYS A 103 -7.52 -3.56 8.15
C CYS A 103 -8.63 -2.54 7.92
N ARG A 104 -8.99 -2.29 6.66
CA ARG A 104 -10.09 -1.38 6.30
C ARG A 104 -11.41 -1.81 6.93
N HIS A 105 -11.77 -3.10 6.86
CA HIS A 105 -12.97 -3.62 7.51
C HIS A 105 -12.94 -3.44 9.03
N LYS A 106 -11.80 -3.67 9.68
CA LYS A 106 -11.64 -3.48 11.13
C LYS A 106 -11.81 -2.01 11.54
N VAL A 107 -11.21 -1.08 10.80
CA VAL A 107 -11.35 0.36 11.04
C VAL A 107 -12.79 0.81 10.82
N GLN A 108 -13.41 0.41 9.71
CA GLN A 108 -14.77 0.80 9.37
C GLN A 108 -15.79 0.26 10.38
N SER A 109 -15.66 -1.01 10.79
CA SER A 109 -16.53 -1.60 11.81
C SER A 109 -16.35 -0.94 13.18
N GLY A 110 -15.13 -0.60 13.56
CA GLY A 110 -14.83 0.14 14.78
C GLY A 110 -15.46 1.53 14.79
N LEU A 111 -15.38 2.27 13.68
CA LEU A 111 -16.02 3.58 13.53
C LEU A 111 -17.54 3.46 13.60
N LYS A 112 -18.14 2.51 12.85
CA LYS A 112 -19.58 2.28 12.86
C LYS A 112 -20.09 1.99 14.27
N LYS A 113 -19.37 1.16 15.05
CA LYS A 113 -19.74 0.85 16.43
C LYS A 113 -19.61 2.05 17.37
N LYS A 114 -18.55 2.85 17.24
CA LYS A 114 -18.31 4.03 18.09
C LYS A 114 -19.34 5.13 17.86
N PHE A 115 -19.78 5.31 16.61
CA PHE A 115 -20.66 6.40 16.21
C PHE A 115 -22.07 5.91 15.82
N GLN A 116 -22.47 4.72 16.28
CA GLN A 116 -23.79 4.17 15.99
C GLN A 116 -24.90 4.98 16.65
N CYS A 117 -24.64 5.53 17.85
CA CYS A 117 -25.59 6.30 18.62
C CYS A 117 -25.03 7.69 18.97
N VAL A 118 -25.94 8.64 19.14
CA VAL A 118 -25.70 10.03 19.49
C VAL A 118 -26.65 10.43 20.61
N PHE A 119 -26.24 11.38 21.45
CA PHE A 119 -27.04 11.87 22.57
C PHE A 119 -27.72 13.17 22.17
N GLU A 120 -29.00 13.30 22.49
CA GLU A 120 -29.75 14.54 22.31
C GLU A 120 -29.50 15.49 23.51
N GLY A 121 -29.14 16.74 23.24
CA GLY A 121 -28.95 17.78 24.27
C GLY A 121 -27.57 17.86 24.94
N MET A 122 -27.42 18.77 25.92
CA MET A 122 -26.14 19.12 26.55
C MET A 122 -25.69 18.19 27.69
N ALA A 123 -26.54 17.25 28.12
CA ALA A 123 -26.28 16.41 29.28
C ALA A 123 -26.11 14.94 28.88
N LYS A 124 -25.11 14.29 29.48
CA LYS A 124 -24.77 12.85 29.38
C LYS A 124 -25.88 11.90 29.89
N ALA A 125 -27.11 12.40 30.09
CA ALA A 125 -28.27 11.73 30.70
C ALA A 125 -29.46 11.57 29.73
N GLY A 126 -29.26 11.76 28.42
CA GLY A 126 -30.25 11.44 27.39
C GLY A 126 -30.20 9.96 26.98
N ASN A 127 -31.30 9.44 26.43
CA ASN A 127 -31.30 8.11 25.82
C ASN A 127 -30.44 8.12 24.55
N PRO A 128 -29.61 7.10 24.30
CA PRO A 128 -28.85 7.00 23.06
C PRO A 128 -29.83 6.78 21.88
N THR A 129 -29.79 7.68 20.90
CA THR A 129 -30.58 7.60 19.67
C THR A 129 -29.68 7.16 18.53
N LEU A 130 -30.16 6.33 17.59
CA LEU A 130 -29.31 5.90 16.48
C LEU A 130 -29.02 7.09 15.55
N LEU A 131 -27.79 7.19 15.06
CA LEU A 131 -27.38 8.29 14.19
C LEU A 131 -28.24 8.38 12.92
N ASN A 132 -28.69 7.25 12.37
CA ASN A 132 -29.55 7.21 11.19
C ASN A 132 -30.99 7.68 11.45
N GLU A 133 -31.45 7.70 12.70
CA GLU A 133 -32.79 8.18 13.08
C GLU A 133 -32.87 9.71 13.16
N ILE A 134 -31.72 10.38 13.27
CA ILE A 134 -31.62 11.85 13.32
C ILE A 134 -30.92 12.46 12.11
N TYR A 135 -30.54 11.64 11.12
CA TYR A 135 -29.81 12.12 9.95
C TYR A 135 -30.72 13.02 9.11
N THR A 136 -30.43 14.32 9.10
CA THR A 136 -31.02 15.25 8.15
C THR A 136 -30.09 15.36 6.95
N GLU A 137 -30.62 15.17 5.73
CA GLU A 137 -29.83 15.29 4.51
C GLU A 137 -29.33 16.73 4.34
N LEU A 138 -28.04 16.94 4.56
CA LEU A 138 -27.35 18.20 4.31
C LEU A 138 -26.65 18.13 2.96
N TYR A 139 -27.12 18.92 2.00
CA TYR A 139 -26.41 19.15 0.76
C TYR A 139 -25.32 20.17 1.03
N ILE A 140 -24.05 19.76 0.94
CA ILE A 140 -22.93 20.71 0.92
C ILE A 140 -23.01 21.41 -0.43
N THR A 141 -23.62 22.60 -0.46
CA THR A 141 -23.53 23.47 -1.62
C THR A 141 -22.10 24.00 -1.69
N GLU A 142 -21.52 23.96 -2.89
CA GLU A 142 -20.27 24.66 -3.16
C GLU A 142 -20.47 26.13 -2.78
N GLY A 143 -19.67 26.62 -1.83
CA GLY A 143 -19.78 27.98 -1.33
C GLY A 143 -19.50 28.98 -2.45
N GLY A 144 -20.55 29.55 -3.03
CA GLY A 144 -20.45 30.79 -3.78
C GLY A 144 -19.98 31.89 -2.84
N THR A 145 -18.98 32.66 -3.25
CA THR A 145 -18.44 33.82 -2.54
C THR A 145 -19.60 34.80 -2.25
N GLY A 146 -20.21 34.68 -1.08
CA GLY A 146 -21.34 35.50 -0.66
C GLY A 146 -20.85 36.89 -0.31
N GLU A 147 -21.02 37.84 -1.22
CA GLU A 147 -21.14 39.25 -0.85
C GLU A 147 -22.31 39.34 0.13
N LEU A 148 -22.00 39.75 1.37
CA LEU A 148 -22.98 39.99 2.41
C LEU A 148 -23.88 41.15 1.98
N ASN A 149 -25.09 40.87 1.51
CA ASN A 149 -26.11 41.90 1.35
C ASN A 149 -26.53 42.35 2.77
N GLU A 150 -26.01 43.50 3.22
CA GLU A 150 -26.40 44.19 4.45
C GLU A 150 -27.78 44.85 4.30
N GLU A 151 -28.81 44.06 4.06
CA GLU A 151 -30.18 44.57 4.08
C GLU A 151 -31.04 43.67 4.99
N HIS A 152 -31.03 44.01 6.28
CA HIS A 152 -32.10 43.60 7.18
C HIS A 152 -32.75 44.87 7.77
N GLU A 153 -33.81 45.27 7.07
CA GLU A 153 -35.11 45.71 7.56
C GLU A 153 -35.15 46.68 8.76
N THR A 154 -35.34 47.97 8.46
CA THR A 154 -36.10 48.87 9.34
C THR A 154 -37.41 49.26 8.68
N GLU A 155 -38.48 48.50 8.95
CA GLU A 155 -39.84 49.02 8.86
C GLU A 155 -40.74 48.24 9.82
N TRP A 156 -41.14 48.86 10.92
CA TRP A 156 -42.52 48.82 11.42
C TRP A 156 -42.78 50.15 12.15
N LEU A 157 -43.92 50.76 11.82
CA LEU A 157 -44.39 52.12 12.17
C LEU A 157 -44.40 52.44 13.68
#